data_AF-A0A6B3I4J4-F1
#
_entry.id   AF-A0A6B3I4J4-F1
#
_cell.length_a   1.000
_cell.length_b   1.000
_cell.length_c   1.000
_cell.angle_alpha   90.00
_cell.angle_beta   90.00
_cell.angle_gamma   90.00
#
_symmetry.space_group_name_H-M   'P 1'
#
loop_
_entity.id
_entity.type
_entity.pdbx_description
1 polymer ?
#
loop_
_entity_poly.entity_id
_entity_poly.type
_entity_poly.pdbx_seq_one_letter_code
_entity_poly.pdbx_strand_id
1 'polypeptide(L)'
;KPGAVVLLEGPPGIGRRSAATMLLVGASVPGSRIEELPTVREEEPLDPSPDDRYLLDLSSIGDNDYPAAQRTLMSYCALVEKSGARLVAVSPSGLEWMLDAELAPLVVHLERAGGRAVFSRHLRVR
;
A
#
# COMPACT_ATOMS: atom_id res chain seq x y z
N LYS A 1 1.17 -9.92 -8.16
CA LYS A 1 1.96 -11.17 -8.20
C LYS A 1 2.12 -11.65 -6.75
N PRO A 2 2.37 -12.94 -6.47
CA PRO A 2 2.73 -13.37 -5.12
C PRO A 2 3.97 -12.61 -4.63
N GLY A 3 3.99 -12.23 -3.35
CA GLY A 3 5.09 -11.47 -2.72
C GLY A 3 5.21 -10.02 -3.18
N ALA A 4 4.22 -9.50 -3.91
CA ALA A 4 4.30 -8.15 -4.45
C ALA A 4 4.04 -7.10 -3.38
N VAL A 5 4.91 -6.09 -3.36
CA VAL A 5 4.78 -4.87 -2.58
C VAL A 5 4.67 -3.67 -3.51
N VAL A 6 3.79 -2.74 -3.19
CA VAL A 6 3.66 -1.45 -3.89
C VAL A 6 3.57 -0.33 -2.87
N LEU A 7 4.34 0.75 -3.07
CA LEU A 7 4.24 1.98 -2.30
C LEU A 7 3.53 3.04 -3.15
N LEU A 8 2.37 3.52 -2.71
CA LEU A 8 1.59 4.52 -3.42
C LEU A 8 1.94 5.92 -2.97
N GLU A 9 2.30 6.74 -3.95
CA GLU A 9 2.58 8.16 -3.76
C GLU A 9 1.61 9.04 -4.54
N GLY A 10 1.57 10.32 -4.19
CA GLY A 10 0.77 11.33 -4.88
C GLY A 10 0.23 12.39 -3.93
N PRO A 11 -0.34 13.49 -4.46
CA PRO A 11 -0.84 14.58 -3.64
C PRO A 11 -1.95 14.16 -2.65
N PRO A 12 -2.13 14.89 -1.54
CA PRO A 12 -3.31 14.72 -0.68
C PRO A 12 -4.62 14.85 -1.45
N GLY A 13 -5.63 14.05 -1.07
CA GLY A 13 -6.99 14.15 -1.64
C GLY A 13 -7.23 13.44 -2.98
N ILE A 14 -6.23 12.80 -3.59
CA ILE A 14 -6.43 12.05 -4.86
C ILE A 14 -7.01 10.64 -4.66
N GLY A 15 -7.23 10.22 -3.41
CA GLY A 15 -7.74 8.89 -3.09
C GLY A 15 -6.68 7.78 -2.99
N ARG A 16 -5.46 8.10 -2.54
CA ARG A 16 -4.35 7.11 -2.40
C ARG A 16 -4.76 5.86 -1.62
N ARG A 17 -5.38 6.03 -0.44
CA ARG A 17 -5.89 4.91 0.37
C ARG A 17 -6.96 4.11 -0.36
N SER A 18 -7.89 4.76 -1.04
CA SER A 18 -8.90 4.07 -1.85
C SER A 18 -8.27 3.29 -3.00
N ALA A 19 -7.26 3.85 -3.68
CA ALA A 19 -6.50 3.15 -4.71
C ALA A 19 -5.78 1.91 -4.14
N ALA A 20 -5.18 2.02 -2.94
CA ALA A 20 -4.57 0.90 -2.24
C ALA A 20 -5.57 -0.23 -2.00
N THR A 21 -6.73 0.10 -1.44
CA THR A 21 -7.81 -0.87 -1.22
C THR A 21 -8.25 -1.50 -2.53
N MET A 22 -8.45 -0.72 -3.59
CA MET A 22 -8.91 -1.25 -4.88
C MET A 22 -7.87 -2.14 -5.57
N LEU A 23 -6.58 -1.84 -5.44
CA LEU A 23 -5.51 -2.72 -5.94
C LEU A 23 -5.53 -4.08 -5.22
N LEU A 24 -5.70 -4.07 -3.90
CA LEU A 24 -5.81 -5.30 -3.10
C LEU A 24 -7.09 -6.07 -3.41
N VAL A 25 -8.24 -5.38 -3.57
CA VAL A 25 -9.52 -5.99 -4.01
C VAL A 25 -9.36 -6.65 -5.37
N GLY A 26 -8.72 -5.99 -6.34
CA GLY A 26 -8.48 -6.56 -7.67
C GLY A 26 -7.56 -7.79 -7.67
N ALA A 27 -6.75 -7.96 -6.63
CA ALA A 27 -5.91 -9.14 -6.41
C ALA A 27 -6.57 -10.20 -5.52
N SER A 28 -7.82 -10.02 -5.10
CA SER A 28 -8.47 -10.90 -4.11
C SER A 28 -9.07 -12.16 -4.71
N VAL A 29 -9.04 -13.25 -3.94
CA VAL A 29 -9.89 -14.45 -4.17
C VAL A 29 -11.19 -14.32 -3.36
N PRO A 30 -12.28 -15.02 -3.73
CA PRO A 30 -13.54 -14.96 -2.97
C PRO A 30 -13.34 -15.30 -1.49
N GLY A 31 -13.91 -14.49 -0.58
CA GLY A 31 -13.84 -14.69 0.88
C GLY A 31 -12.59 -14.13 1.58
N SER A 32 -11.61 -13.66 0.82
CA SER A 32 -10.35 -13.19 1.38
C SER A 32 -10.45 -11.70 1.83
N ARG A 33 -9.97 -11.37 3.04
CA ARG A 33 -10.08 -10.02 3.65
C ARG A 33 -8.82 -9.19 3.49
N ILE A 34 -8.95 -7.87 3.52
CA ILE A 34 -7.80 -6.96 3.61
C ILE A 34 -7.57 -6.66 5.09
N GLU A 35 -6.36 -6.88 5.56
CA GLU A 35 -5.92 -6.55 6.91
C GLU A 35 -5.10 -5.26 6.88
N GLU A 36 -5.36 -4.36 7.82
CA GLU A 36 -4.59 -3.13 7.99
C GLU A 36 -3.50 -3.36 9.03
N LEU A 37 -2.25 -3.15 8.62
CA LEU A 37 -1.09 -3.33 9.47
C LEU A 37 -0.79 -2.04 10.24
N PRO A 38 -0.32 -2.16 11.49
CA PRO A 38 0.10 -1.00 12.26
C PRO A 38 1.37 -0.37 11.67
N THR A 39 1.48 0.95 11.80
CA THR A 39 2.66 1.71 11.34
C THR A 39 3.92 1.47 12.17
N VAL A 40 3.72 0.94 13.39
CA VAL A 40 4.76 0.44 14.28
C VAL A 40 4.45 -1.02 14.53
N ARG A 41 5.38 -1.90 14.15
CA ARG A 41 5.20 -3.34 14.31
C ARG A 41 5.32 -3.73 15.78
N GLU A 42 4.31 -4.42 16.30
CA GLU A 42 4.34 -5.05 17.62
C GLU A 42 5.24 -6.30 17.61
N GLU A 43 5.66 -6.74 18.80
CA GLU A 43 6.51 -7.92 18.96
C GLU A 43 5.80 -9.24 18.61
N GLU A 44 4.46 -9.24 18.54
CA GLU A 44 3.71 -10.43 18.17
C GLU A 44 4.01 -10.86 16.72
N PRO A 45 4.33 -12.14 16.50
CA PRO A 45 4.65 -12.65 15.18
C PRO A 45 3.41 -12.70 14.30
N LEU A 46 3.44 -11.95 13.20
CA LEU A 46 2.50 -12.11 12.09
C LEU A 46 2.82 -13.42 11.34
N ASP A 47 1.81 -14.26 11.08
CA ASP A 47 1.93 -15.52 10.32
C ASP A 47 1.14 -15.46 9.00
N PRO A 48 1.68 -14.77 7.97
CA PRO A 48 0.97 -14.52 6.72
C PRO A 48 0.90 -15.74 5.79
N SER A 49 -0.27 -15.90 5.18
CA SER A 49 -0.58 -16.83 4.09
C SER A 49 -0.42 -16.16 2.71
N PRO A 50 -0.14 -16.91 1.63
CA PRO A 50 -0.03 -16.36 0.27
C PRO A 50 -1.24 -15.58 -0.24
N ASP A 51 -2.44 -15.84 0.30
CA ASP A 51 -3.69 -15.18 -0.08
C ASP A 51 -3.99 -13.92 0.75
N ASP A 52 -3.18 -13.65 1.76
CA ASP A 52 -3.31 -12.49 2.63
C ASP A 52 -2.91 -11.21 1.89
N ARG A 53 -3.62 -10.15 2.27
CA ARG A 53 -3.58 -8.85 1.61
C ARG A 53 -3.52 -7.78 2.70
N TYR A 54 -2.40 -7.08 2.72
CA TYR A 54 -2.09 -6.11 3.74
C TYR A 54 -2.13 -4.69 3.18
N LEU A 55 -2.71 -3.79 3.96
CA LEU A 55 -2.64 -2.35 3.77
C LEU A 55 -1.77 -1.76 4.88
N LEU A 56 -0.76 -0.96 4.54
CA LEU A 56 -0.02 -0.15 5.49
C LEU A 56 -0.23 1.32 5.18
N ASP A 57 -0.96 2.05 6.01
CA ASP A 57 -1.21 3.46 5.79
C ASP A 57 -0.23 4.34 6.59
N LEU A 58 0.77 4.88 5.90
CA LEU A 58 1.73 5.83 6.48
C LEU A 58 1.34 7.29 6.20
N SER A 59 0.15 7.54 5.63
CA SER A 59 -0.22 8.88 5.14
C SER A 59 -0.32 9.96 6.22
N SER A 60 -0.49 9.56 7.49
CA SER A 60 -0.53 10.45 8.65
C SER A 60 0.80 10.55 9.41
N ILE A 61 1.86 9.85 8.95
CA ILE A 61 3.16 9.85 9.61
C ILE A 61 3.90 11.16 9.34
N GLY A 62 4.42 11.78 10.41
CA GLY A 62 5.26 12.97 10.34
C GLY A 62 6.72 12.66 10.03
N ASP A 63 7.48 13.71 9.72
CA ASP A 63 8.91 13.66 9.42
C ASP A 63 9.74 12.94 10.50
N ASN A 64 9.50 13.24 11.79
CA ASN A 64 10.23 12.64 12.90
C ASN A 64 10.04 11.12 13.02
N ASP A 65 8.84 10.63 12.70
CA ASP A 65 8.48 9.22 12.85
C ASP A 65 8.71 8.41 11.57
N TYR A 66 8.88 9.08 10.43
CA TYR A 66 8.99 8.44 9.12
C TYR A 66 10.17 7.46 9.01
N PRO A 67 11.38 7.75 9.53
CA PRO A 67 12.47 6.77 9.51
C PRO A 67 12.16 5.48 10.28
N ALA A 68 11.38 5.55 11.36
CA ALA A 68 10.94 4.34 12.08
C ALA A 68 9.87 3.58 11.27
N ALA A 69 8.90 4.30 10.71
CA ALA A 69 7.87 3.71 9.85
C ALA A 69 8.46 3.02 8.61
N GLN A 70 9.51 3.57 8.00
CA GLN A 70 10.21 2.96 6.87
C GLN A 70 10.88 1.63 7.26
N ARG A 71 11.49 1.55 8.45
CA ARG A 71 12.04 0.27 8.96
C ARG A 71 10.95 -0.77 9.19
N THR A 72 9.79 -0.35 9.69
CA THR A 72 8.62 -1.22 9.80
C THR A 72 8.12 -1.69 8.42
N LEU A 73 8.02 -0.80 7.44
CA LEU A 73 7.67 -1.15 6.06
C LEU A 73 8.64 -2.17 5.47
N MET A 74 9.96 -1.95 5.57
CA MET A 74 10.96 -2.92 5.08
C MET A 74 10.81 -4.31 5.74
N SER A 75 10.49 -4.34 7.04
CA SER A 75 10.24 -5.59 7.76
C SER A 75 8.99 -6.32 7.25
N TYR A 76 7.96 -5.59 6.83
CA TYR A 76 6.79 -6.17 6.18
C TYR A 76 7.06 -6.59 4.74
N CYS A 77 7.88 -5.84 3.98
CA CYS A 77 8.30 -6.25 2.64
C CYS A 77 8.96 -7.62 2.66
N ALA A 78 9.96 -7.82 3.53
CA ALA A 78 10.65 -9.11 3.66
C ALA A 78 9.71 -10.26 4.04
N LEU A 79 8.73 -9.99 4.91
CA LEU A 79 7.75 -10.97 5.33
C LEU A 79 6.79 -11.37 4.18
N VAL A 80 6.32 -10.38 3.43
CA VAL A 80 5.40 -10.53 2.30
C VAL A 80 6.07 -11.26 1.15
N GLU A 81 7.31 -10.90 0.82
CA GLU A 81 8.11 -11.58 -0.20
C GLU A 81 8.30 -13.07 0.13
N LYS A 82 8.59 -13.38 1.40
CA LYS A 82 8.78 -14.76 1.86
C LYS A 82 7.49 -15.59 1.85
N SER A 83 6.37 -15.00 2.29
CA SER A 83 5.08 -15.71 2.40
C SER A 83 4.30 -15.78 1.10
N GLY A 84 4.61 -14.92 0.12
CA GLY A 84 3.83 -14.80 -1.11
C GLY A 84 2.57 -13.94 -0.96
N ALA A 85 2.33 -13.36 0.23
CA ALA A 85 1.26 -12.41 0.49
C ALA A 85 1.39 -11.15 -0.39
N ARG A 86 0.48 -10.19 -0.23
CA ARG A 86 0.52 -8.91 -0.96
C ARG A 86 0.42 -7.73 -0.02
N LEU A 87 1.20 -6.69 -0.28
CA LEU A 87 1.19 -5.46 0.50
C LEU A 87 1.04 -4.25 -0.41
N VAL A 88 0.14 -3.35 -0.02
CA VAL A 88 0.15 -1.98 -0.55
C VAL A 88 0.37 -1.03 0.62
N ALA A 89 1.39 -0.19 0.51
CA ALA A 89 1.68 0.87 1.45
C ALA A 89 1.25 2.23 0.85
N VAL A 90 0.80 3.16 1.69
CA VAL A 90 0.51 4.54 1.30
C VAL A 90 1.54 5.45 1.93
N SER A 91 2.32 6.16 1.11
CA SER A 91 3.39 7.05 1.59
C SER A 91 2.81 8.34 2.19
N PRO A 92 3.44 8.95 3.20
CA PRO A 92 3.17 10.35 3.57
C PRO A 92 3.42 11.28 2.38
N SER A 93 2.69 12.38 2.32
CA SER A 93 2.91 13.41 1.28
C SER A 93 3.97 14.41 1.73
N GLY A 94 4.87 14.80 0.84
CA GLY A 94 5.88 15.84 1.11
C GLY A 94 7.16 15.33 1.77
N LEU A 95 7.28 14.01 1.99
CA LEU A 95 8.46 13.36 2.57
C LEU A 95 9.18 12.46 1.56
N GLU A 96 8.93 12.64 0.26
CA GLU A 96 9.48 11.80 -0.82
C GLU A 96 11.02 11.84 -0.84
N TRP A 97 11.61 12.96 -0.43
CA TRP A 97 13.06 13.14 -0.32
C TRP A 97 13.71 12.35 0.83
N MET A 98 12.91 11.87 1.79
CA MET A 98 13.36 11.05 2.92
C MET A 98 13.24 9.54 2.63
N LEU A 99 12.69 9.16 1.48
CA LEU A 99 12.45 7.77 1.13
C LEU A 99 13.78 7.02 1.01
N ASP A 100 13.84 5.87 1.67
CA ASP A 100 14.97 4.95 1.58
C ASP A 100 15.14 4.45 0.12
N ALA A 101 16.39 4.41 -0.34
CA ALA A 101 16.72 3.99 -1.69
C ALA A 101 16.28 2.56 -2.01
N GLU A 102 16.18 1.67 -1.00
CA GLU A 102 15.67 0.31 -1.17
C GLU A 102 14.16 0.28 -1.45
N LEU A 103 13.42 1.29 -1.01
CA LEU A 103 11.97 1.40 -1.22
C LEU A 103 11.59 2.13 -2.51
N ALA A 104 12.49 2.95 -3.06
CA ALA A 104 12.26 3.72 -4.28
C ALA A 104 11.77 2.87 -5.49
N PRO A 105 12.27 1.65 -5.74
CA PRO A 105 11.77 0.80 -6.84
C PRO A 105 10.32 0.33 -6.67
N LEU A 106 9.75 0.40 -5.45
CA LEU A 106 8.38 -0.01 -5.14
C LEU A 106 7.36 1.12 -5.37
N VAL A 107 7.84 2.34 -5.61
CA VAL A 107 6.99 3.53 -5.74
C VAL A 107 6.19 3.49 -7.03
N VAL A 108 4.88 3.70 -6.87
CA VAL A 108 3.95 3.98 -7.96
C VAL A 108 3.30 5.33 -7.67
N HIS A 109 3.60 6.30 -8.53
CA HIS A 109 3.01 7.63 -8.44
C HIS A 109 1.58 7.60 -8.98
N LEU A 110 0.63 8.01 -8.15
CA LEU A 110 -0.77 8.16 -8.53
C LEU A 110 -1.05 9.57 -9.03
N GLU A 111 -1.65 9.64 -10.20
CA GLU A 111 -2.17 10.87 -10.76
C GLU A 111 -3.69 10.93 -10.62
N ARG A 112 -4.25 12.14 -10.75
CA ARG A 112 -5.70 12.31 -10.76
C ARG A 112 -6.28 11.59 -11.97
N ALA A 113 -7.07 10.56 -11.71
CA ALA A 113 -7.75 9.83 -12.77
C ALA A 113 -8.68 10.77 -13.56
N GLY A 114 -8.63 10.68 -14.89
CA GLY A 114 -9.54 11.43 -15.77
C GLY A 114 -10.99 11.01 -15.51
N GLY A 115 -11.80 11.90 -14.93
CA GLY A 115 -13.15 11.56 -14.48
C GLY A 115 -14.05 10.95 -15.57
N ARG A 116 -13.92 11.43 -16.82
CA ARG A 116 -14.65 10.87 -17.98
C ARG A 116 -14.24 9.43 -18.29
N ALA A 117 -12.96 9.08 -18.16
CA ALA A 117 -12.47 7.73 -18.39
C ALA A 117 -12.97 6.76 -17.32
N VAL A 118 -12.95 7.18 -16.05
CA VAL A 118 -13.48 6.37 -14.94
C VAL A 118 -14.99 6.16 -15.07
N PHE A 119 -15.74 7.23 -15.37
CA PHE A 119 -17.18 7.17 -15.58
C PHE A 119 -17.54 6.16 -16.69
N SER A 120 -16.89 6.28 -17.85
CA SER A 120 -17.17 5.40 -19.01
C SER A 120 -16.85 3.92 -18.75
N ARG A 121 -15.86 3.64 -17.89
CA ARG A 121 -15.40 2.28 -17.60
C ARG A 121 -16.23 1.57 -16.53
N HIS A 122 -16.70 2.29 -15.51
CA HIS A 122 -17.32 1.70 -14.32
C HIS A 122 -18.80 2.03 -14.15
N LEU A 123 -19.30 3.11 -14.76
CA LEU A 123 -20.71 3.45 -14.80
C LEU A 123 -21.22 3.23 -16.22
N ARG A 124 -21.51 1.96 -16.54
CA ARG A 124 -22.37 1.67 -17.69
C ARG A 124 -23.78 2.10 -17.31
N VAL A 125 -24.23 3.23 -17.84
CA VAL A 125 -25.66 3.57 -17.86
C VAL A 125 -26.35 2.45 -18.62
N ARG A 126 -27.21 1.70 -17.93
CA ARG A 126 -28.23 0.88 -18.58
C ARG A 126 -29.51 1.70 -18.70
#